data_AF-A0A2M7ZR34-F1
#
_entry.id   AF-A0A2M7ZR34-F1
#
_cell.length_a   1.000
_cell.length_b   1.000
_cell.length_c   1.000
_cell.angle_alpha   90.00
_cell.angle_beta   90.00
_cell.angle_gamma   90.00
#
_symmetry.space_group_name_H-M   'P 1'
#
loop_
_entity.id
_entity.type
_entity.pdbx_description
1 polymer ?
#
loop_
_entity_poly.entity_id
_entity_poly.type
_entity_poly.pdbx_seq_one_letter_code
_entity_poly.pdbx_strand_id
1 'polypeptide(L)'
;IKFAVDIMSTHPDSYKQLKENNSFIPAISKYEDDINSREYFFIPKERVIQLENGINNGDLIAITTNLKGLDVGHVGIAVKMDSGRIHFMHAPLVGAKVQISKEPIGEYLEKIKKHTGIIVLRAVEL
;
A
#
# COMPACT_ATOMS: atom_id res chain seq x y z
N ILE A 1 13.06 -2.79 -4.62
CA ILE A 1 12.38 -1.86 -5.55
C ILE A 1 12.77 -0.44 -5.20
N LYS A 2 12.91 0.44 -6.20
CA LYS A 2 13.00 1.88 -5.98
C LYS A 2 11.72 2.51 -6.49
N PHE A 3 11.11 3.35 -5.66
CA PHE A 3 9.95 4.14 -6.08
C PHE A 3 10.40 5.45 -6.73
N ALA A 4 9.47 6.04 -7.47
CA ALA A 4 9.56 7.39 -7.99
C ALA A 4 8.27 8.10 -7.58
N VAL A 5 8.26 8.59 -6.35
CA VAL A 5 7.17 9.31 -5.71
C VAL A 5 7.33 10.78 -6.02
N ASP A 6 6.28 11.39 -6.60
CA ASP A 6 6.19 12.82 -6.90
C ASP A 6 4.74 13.32 -6.94
N ILE A 7 3.76 12.46 -6.64
CA ILE A 7 2.35 12.72 -6.99
C ILE A 7 1.78 13.94 -6.25
N MET A 8 2.20 14.19 -5.00
CA MET A 8 1.61 15.27 -4.21
C MET A 8 2.20 16.63 -4.62
N SER A 9 3.52 16.72 -4.78
CA SER A 9 4.16 17.98 -5.19
C SER A 9 3.84 18.38 -6.63
N THR A 10 3.62 17.41 -7.52
CA THR A 10 3.28 17.64 -8.94
C THR A 10 1.79 17.84 -9.20
N HIS A 11 0.90 17.45 -8.27
CA HIS A 11 -0.55 17.62 -8.38
C HIS A 11 -1.16 18.36 -7.17
N PRO A 12 -0.66 19.54 -6.77
CA PRO A 12 -1.09 20.25 -5.55
C PRO A 12 -2.59 20.60 -5.56
N ASP A 13 -3.18 20.80 -6.74
CA ASP A 13 -4.62 21.08 -6.88
C ASP A 13 -5.54 19.96 -6.38
N SER A 14 -5.03 18.73 -6.28
CA SER A 14 -5.76 17.57 -5.75
C SER A 14 -5.88 17.58 -4.22
N TYR A 15 -5.12 18.45 -3.55
CA TYR A 15 -5.00 18.48 -2.09
C TYR A 15 -5.28 19.89 -1.58
N LYS A 16 -6.39 20.06 -0.83
CA LYS A 16 -6.84 21.37 -0.33
C LYS A 16 -5.70 22.17 0.33
N GLN A 17 -4.94 21.51 1.21
CA GLN A 17 -3.87 22.13 1.98
C GLN A 17 -2.70 22.61 1.10
N LEU A 18 -2.39 21.90 0.01
CA LEU A 18 -1.33 22.27 -0.91
C LEU A 18 -1.79 23.37 -1.88
N LYS A 19 -3.01 23.24 -2.39
CA LYS A 19 -3.65 24.25 -3.24
C LYS A 19 -3.76 25.61 -2.55
N GLU A 20 -4.16 25.61 -1.28
CA GLU A 20 -4.31 26.85 -0.50
C GLU A 20 -2.97 27.38 0.03
N ASN A 21 -1.94 26.52 0.15
CA ASN A 21 -0.64 26.88 0.72
C ASN A 21 0.52 26.30 -0.11
N ASN A 22 0.85 26.96 -1.22
CA ASN A 22 1.95 26.55 -2.11
C ASN A 22 3.32 26.48 -1.40
N SER A 23 3.49 27.14 -0.25
CA SER A 23 4.70 27.06 0.58
C SER A 23 4.96 25.67 1.17
N PHE A 24 3.97 24.77 1.19
CA PHE A 24 4.14 23.38 1.62
C PHE A 24 4.71 22.46 0.54
N ILE A 25 4.63 22.87 -0.74
CA ILE A 25 5.07 22.05 -1.88
C ILE A 25 6.57 21.67 -1.76
N PRO A 26 7.50 22.59 -1.44
CA PRO A 26 8.91 22.21 -1.27
C PRO A 26 9.14 21.21 -0.13
N ALA A 27 8.37 21.29 0.96
CA ALA A 27 8.47 20.34 2.07
C ALA A 27 7.98 18.94 1.66
N ILE A 28 6.88 18.86 0.93
CA ILE A 28 6.38 17.60 0.37
C ILE A 28 7.40 17.00 -0.60
N SER A 29 7.92 17.79 -1.54
CA SER A 29 8.93 17.34 -2.50
C SER A 29 10.18 16.78 -1.80
N LYS A 30 10.61 17.39 -0.68
CA LYS A 30 11.71 16.86 0.12
C LYS A 30 11.39 15.48 0.72
N TYR A 31 10.19 15.27 1.24
CA TYR A 31 9.79 13.96 1.76
C TYR A 31 9.66 12.91 0.65
N GLU A 32 9.20 13.32 -0.53
CA GLU A 32 9.18 12.48 -1.73
C GLU A 32 10.60 12.05 -2.13
N ASP A 33 11.58 12.96 -2.12
CA ASP A 33 12.99 12.64 -2.36
C ASP A 33 13.56 11.67 -1.30
N ASP A 34 13.25 11.88 -0.02
CA ASP A 34 13.67 11.00 1.07
C ASP A 34 13.11 9.58 0.89
N ILE A 35 11.86 9.45 0.43
CA ILE A 35 11.24 8.16 0.08
C ILE A 35 11.98 7.54 -1.11
N ASN A 36 12.22 8.29 -2.17
CA ASN A 36 12.88 7.82 -3.40
C ASN A 36 14.33 7.37 -3.17
N SER A 37 14.99 7.90 -2.14
CA SER A 37 16.36 7.53 -1.78
C SER A 37 16.49 6.14 -1.16
N ARG A 38 15.41 5.59 -0.59
CA ARG A 38 15.43 4.34 0.18
C ARG A 38 15.39 3.12 -0.72
N GLU A 39 15.96 2.03 -0.23
CA GLU A 39 15.77 0.70 -0.80
C GLU A 39 14.62 -0.01 -0.09
N TYR A 40 13.65 -0.50 -0.87
CA TYR A 40 12.49 -1.20 -0.35
C TYR A 40 12.48 -2.67 -0.76
N PHE A 41 12.01 -3.51 0.15
CA PHE A 41 11.70 -4.92 -0.11
C PHE A 41 10.19 -5.08 -0.19
N PHE A 42 9.74 -5.81 -1.20
CA PHE A 42 8.32 -6.09 -1.41
C PHE A 42 8.20 -7.49 -2.02
N ILE A 43 7.01 -8.09 -1.89
CA ILE A 43 6.66 -9.34 -2.53
C ILE A 43 5.87 -9.00 -3.81
N PRO A 44 6.41 -9.28 -5.01
CA PRO A 44 5.66 -9.12 -6.27
C PRO A 44 4.37 -9.94 -6.21
N LYS A 45 3.27 -9.41 -6.77
CA LYS A 45 1.94 -10.05 -6.64
C LYS A 45 1.93 -11.51 -7.13
N GLU A 46 2.72 -11.82 -8.15
CA GLU A 46 2.84 -13.16 -8.76
C GLU A 46 3.46 -14.18 -7.78
N ARG A 47 4.13 -13.70 -6.73
CA ARG A 47 4.78 -14.50 -5.69
C ARG A 47 3.99 -14.54 -4.38
N VAL A 48 2.94 -13.74 -4.22
CA VAL A 48 2.21 -13.63 -2.94
C VAL A 48 1.58 -14.96 -2.55
N ILE A 49 0.93 -15.67 -3.47
CA ILE A 49 0.31 -16.97 -3.19
C ILE A 49 1.33 -17.99 -2.64
N GLN A 50 2.57 -17.96 -3.12
CA GLN A 50 3.60 -18.90 -2.68
C GLN A 50 4.21 -18.53 -1.31
N LEU A 51 4.10 -17.25 -0.92
CA LEU A 51 4.81 -16.69 0.24
C LEU A 51 3.86 -16.26 1.37
N GLU A 52 2.54 -16.28 1.16
CA GLU A 52 1.56 -15.80 2.15
C GLU A 52 1.61 -16.58 3.47
N ASN A 53 2.15 -17.81 3.48
CA ASN A 53 2.35 -18.57 4.71
C ASN A 53 3.27 -17.89 5.73
N GLY A 54 4.15 -16.99 5.29
CA GLY A 54 5.00 -16.18 6.18
C GLY A 54 4.32 -14.93 6.77
N ILE A 55 3.10 -14.62 6.30
CA ILE A 55 2.31 -13.49 6.78
C ILE A 55 1.47 -13.94 7.99
N ASN A 56 1.49 -13.14 9.04
CA ASN A 56 0.80 -13.41 10.30
C ASN A 56 -0.48 -12.58 10.43
N ASN A 57 -1.39 -13.07 11.26
CA ASN A 57 -2.53 -12.27 11.71
C ASN A 57 -2.05 -10.94 12.31
N GLY A 58 -2.68 -9.85 11.88
CA GLY A 58 -2.34 -8.52 12.37
C GLY A 58 -1.21 -7.82 11.63
N ASP A 59 -0.52 -8.49 10.69
CA ASP A 59 0.47 -7.79 9.85
C ASP A 59 -0.21 -6.69 9.03
N LEU A 60 0.44 -5.52 8.97
CA LEU A 60 0.04 -4.45 8.08
C LEU A 60 0.49 -4.79 6.66
N ILE A 61 -0.45 -4.70 5.73
CA ILE A 61 -0.24 -4.93 4.31
C ILE A 61 -0.34 -3.58 3.60
N ALA A 62 0.74 -3.17 2.95
CA ALA A 62 0.77 -2.02 2.05
C ALA A 62 0.87 -2.53 0.61
N ILE A 63 -0.19 -2.32 -0.17
CA ILE A 63 -0.28 -2.77 -1.56
C ILE A 63 0.44 -1.78 -2.47
N THR A 64 1.52 -2.22 -3.10
CA THR A 64 2.29 -1.39 -4.03
C THR A 64 1.55 -1.23 -5.36
N THR A 65 1.83 -0.13 -6.08
CA THR A 65 1.12 0.23 -7.30
C THR A 65 2.05 0.54 -8.47
N ASN A 66 1.54 0.50 -9.69
CA ASN A 66 2.21 0.99 -10.91
C ASN A 66 1.73 2.38 -11.34
N LEU A 67 0.89 3.04 -10.53
CA LEU A 67 0.50 4.42 -10.79
C LEU A 67 1.73 5.32 -10.68
N LYS A 68 1.98 6.10 -11.74
CA LYS A 68 3.12 7.02 -11.80
C LYS A 68 3.08 7.99 -10.62
N GLY A 69 4.22 8.19 -9.95
CA GLY A 69 4.32 9.12 -8.83
C GLY A 69 3.88 8.57 -7.49
N LEU A 70 3.40 7.32 -7.41
CA LEU A 70 2.83 6.72 -6.19
C LEU A 70 3.44 5.35 -5.90
N ASP A 71 3.81 5.12 -4.66
CA ASP A 71 4.42 3.87 -4.15
C ASP A 71 3.35 2.87 -3.67
N VAL A 72 2.45 3.32 -2.79
CA VAL A 72 1.42 2.50 -2.14
C VAL A 72 0.03 3.00 -2.54
N GLY A 73 -0.77 2.11 -3.13
CA GLY A 73 -2.11 2.45 -3.60
C GLY A 73 -3.22 2.15 -2.59
N HIS A 74 -2.97 1.26 -1.62
CA HIS A 74 -3.98 0.84 -0.64
C HIS A 74 -3.35 0.11 0.55
N VAL A 75 -4.01 0.12 1.71
CA VAL A 75 -3.52 -0.52 2.95
C VAL A 75 -4.62 -1.27 3.70
N GLY A 76 -4.22 -2.19 4.56
CA GLY A 76 -5.10 -2.95 5.44
C GLY A 76 -4.33 -3.95 6.31
N ILE A 77 -5.04 -4.87 6.93
CA ILE A 77 -4.49 -5.84 7.90
C ILE A 77 -4.68 -7.27 7.39
N ALA A 78 -3.66 -8.10 7.56
CA ALA A 78 -3.72 -9.52 7.25
C ALA A 78 -4.60 -10.29 8.25
N VAL A 79 -5.51 -11.11 7.72
CA VAL A 79 -6.39 -11.99 8.49
C VAL A 79 -6.35 -13.40 7.89
N LYS A 80 -5.75 -14.34 8.60
CA LYS A 80 -5.76 -15.76 8.34
C LYS A 80 -7.14 -16.32 8.68
N MET A 81 -7.83 -16.81 7.66
CA MET A 81 -9.15 -17.44 7.79
C MET A 81 -9.02 -18.93 8.15
N ASP A 82 -10.13 -19.60 8.45
CA ASP A 82 -10.17 -21.02 8.81
C ASP A 82 -9.57 -21.95 7.74
N SER A 83 -9.54 -21.52 6.47
CA SER A 83 -8.85 -22.22 5.38
C SER A 83 -7.32 -22.19 5.48
N GLY A 84 -6.77 -21.42 6.42
CA GLY A 84 -5.34 -21.15 6.55
C GLY A 84 -4.80 -20.08 5.60
N ARG A 85 -5.60 -19.63 4.63
CA ARG A 85 -5.21 -18.60 3.65
C ARG A 85 -5.29 -17.20 4.24
N ILE A 86 -4.48 -16.27 3.72
CA ILE A 86 -4.45 -14.90 4.20
C ILE A 86 -5.45 -14.06 3.42
N HIS A 87 -6.38 -13.44 4.14
CA HIS A 87 -7.33 -12.46 3.63
C HIS A 87 -6.94 -11.06 4.09
N PHE A 88 -7.63 -10.07 3.56
CA PHE A 88 -7.28 -8.66 3.70
C PHE A 88 -8.44 -7.90 4.34
N MET A 89 -8.25 -7.45 5.58
CA MET A 89 -9.19 -6.58 6.28
C MET A 89 -8.88 -5.12 5.96
N HIS A 90 -9.81 -4.42 5.30
CA HIS A 90 -9.56 -3.06 4.82
C HIS A 90 -10.85 -2.22 4.72
N ALA A 91 -10.68 -0.90 4.63
CA ALA A 91 -11.73 0.01 4.20
C ALA A 91 -11.71 0.08 2.67
N PRO A 92 -12.71 -0.47 1.95
CA PRO A 92 -12.64 -0.62 0.51
C PRO A 92 -12.84 0.68 -0.26
N LEU A 93 -13.71 1.55 0.24
CA LEU A 93 -14.11 2.79 -0.39
C LEU A 93 -14.58 3.79 0.69
N VAL A 94 -14.58 5.07 0.35
CA VAL A 94 -15.13 6.13 1.19
C VAL A 94 -16.60 5.84 1.49
N GLY A 95 -16.98 5.86 2.76
CA GLY A 95 -18.34 5.61 3.23
C GLY A 95 -18.74 4.14 3.36
N ALA A 96 -17.90 3.20 2.92
CA ALA A 96 -18.13 1.78 3.13
C ALA A 96 -17.64 1.32 4.52
N LYS A 97 -18.25 0.26 5.05
CA LYS A 97 -17.78 -0.38 6.28
C LYS A 97 -16.48 -1.14 6.01
N VAL A 98 -15.64 -1.23 7.03
CA VAL A 98 -14.48 -2.13 7.02
C VAL A 98 -14.97 -3.55 6.78
N GLN A 99 -14.26 -4.27 5.91
CA GLN A 99 -14.61 -5.63 5.53
C GLN A 99 -13.35 -6.48 5.39
N ILE A 100 -13.53 -7.79 5.52
CA ILE A 100 -12.53 -8.79 5.13
C ILE A 100 -12.80 -9.18 3.67
N SER A 101 -11.76 -9.23 2.85
CA SER A 101 -11.86 -9.65 1.45
C SER A 101 -12.48 -11.05 1.37
N LYS A 102 -13.36 -11.28 0.38
CA LYS A 102 -13.94 -12.62 0.15
C LYS A 102 -12.89 -13.62 -0.36
N GLU A 103 -11.95 -13.13 -1.13
CA GLU A 103 -10.83 -13.90 -1.68
C GLU A 103 -9.58 -13.71 -0.81
N PRO A 104 -8.63 -14.65 -0.83
CA PRO A 104 -7.32 -14.43 -0.25
C PRO A 104 -6.55 -13.30 -0.95
N ILE A 105 -5.51 -12.78 -0.29
CA ILE A 105 -4.77 -11.58 -0.71
C ILE A 105 -4.10 -11.77 -2.07
N GLY A 106 -3.60 -12.97 -2.38
CA GLY A 106 -3.01 -13.25 -3.69
C GLY A 106 -4.01 -13.04 -4.83
N GLU A 107 -5.17 -13.66 -4.73
CA GLU A 107 -6.26 -13.56 -5.70
C GLU A 107 -6.87 -12.15 -5.73
N TYR A 108 -6.92 -11.45 -4.59
CA TYR A 108 -7.34 -10.05 -4.52
C TYR A 108 -6.43 -9.14 -5.36
N LEU A 109 -5.11 -9.32 -5.27
CA LEU A 109 -4.13 -8.51 -6.01
C LEU A 109 -4.24 -8.74 -7.53
N GLU A 110 -4.44 -9.98 -7.96
CA GLU A 110 -4.55 -10.31 -9.39
C GLU A 110 -5.77 -9.69 -10.07
N LYS A 111 -6.85 -9.42 -9.31
CA LYS A 111 -8.05 -8.76 -9.86
C LYS A 111 -7.83 -7.30 -10.23
N ILE A 112 -6.78 -6.65 -9.72
CA ILE A 112 -6.57 -5.21 -9.88
C ILE A 112 -5.25 -4.95 -10.61
N LYS A 113 -5.35 -4.55 -11.89
CA LYS A 113 -4.18 -4.32 -12.77
C LYS A 113 -3.14 -3.34 -12.21
N LYS A 114 -3.56 -2.36 -11.41
CA LYS A 114 -2.65 -1.36 -10.83
C LYS A 114 -1.83 -1.90 -9.67
N HIS A 115 -2.25 -2.98 -9.02
CA HIS A 115 -1.51 -3.57 -7.92
C HIS A 115 -0.30 -4.34 -8.47
N THR A 116 0.86 -4.15 -7.84
CA THR A 116 2.13 -4.76 -8.26
C THR A 116 2.71 -5.73 -7.24
N GLY A 117 2.24 -5.67 -5.99
CA GLY A 117 2.75 -6.50 -4.90
C GLY A 117 2.37 -5.94 -3.54
N ILE A 118 3.04 -6.43 -2.50
CA ILE A 118 2.82 -6.02 -1.11
C ILE A 118 4.12 -5.79 -0.36
N ILE A 119 4.11 -4.80 0.52
CA ILE A 119 5.06 -4.66 1.62
C ILE A 119 4.33 -5.14 2.89
N VAL A 120 4.99 -5.99 3.67
CA VAL A 120 4.43 -6.57 4.90
C VAL A 120 5.18 -5.97 6.08
N LEU A 121 4.45 -5.39 7.04
CA LEU A 121 5.01 -4.83 8.26
C LEU A 121 4.37 -5.49 9.47
N ARG A 122 5.15 -5.73 10.52
CA ARG A 122 4.69 -6.31 11.78
C ARG A 122 4.99 -5.35 12.92
N ALA A 123 3.98 -5.08 13.74
CA ALA A 123 4.18 -4.31 14.96
C ALA A 123 5.12 -5.07 15.90
N VAL A 124 6.05 -4.36 16.50
CA VAL A 124 6.91 -4.86 17.57
C VAL A 124 6.48 -4.18 18.87
N GLU A 125 6.33 -4.95 19.93
CA GLU A 125 6.21 -4.37 21.27
C GLU A 125 7.59 -3.82 21.67
N LEU A 126 7.60 -2.61 22.24
CA LEU A 126 8.80 -1.91 22.72
C LEU A 126 8.88 -2.01 24.24
#